data_AF-A0A553UW70-F1
#
_entry.id   AF-A0A553UW70-F1
#
_cell.length_a   1.000
_cell.length_b   1.000
_cell.length_c   1.000
_cell.angle_alpha   90.00
_cell.angle_beta   90.00
_cell.angle_gamma   90.00
#
_symmetry.space_group_name_H-M   'P 1'
#
loop_
_entity.id
_entity.type
_entity.pdbx_description
1 polymer ?
#
loop_
_entity_poly.entity_id
_entity_poly.type
_entity_poly.pdbx_seq_one_letter_code
_entity_poly.pdbx_strand_id
1 'polypeptide(L)'
;MTSNLNRTRLFTALGLAALASSSLAGGGSPLLSYTRILVTWNTQLFPQAGSLKLVAGEARREEPSFFAPTHFRLLLQAAPSAYGIETELNIYPLADLLHQYPETTDGSVRQQIQKLRSLIAKPATLNTADVFHLPAVEVVNSSLTVASARKSLSTASLSGVRYLGTFSQDVSRFANTDVRYLFQGLSRDGQYLITLNASFAGNKLPSRSALEAQGYDVAPQPNGTAADQARYERAVKAYFQQTAQILSESGTAPEVRRLDQLVLSLKFN
;
A
#
# COMPACT_ATOMS: atom_id res chain seq x y z
N MET A 1 -20.48 33.54 -5.74
CA MET A 1 -19.59 32.70 -4.91
C MET A 1 -20.44 31.63 -4.25
N THR A 2 -20.54 30.45 -4.86
CA THR A 2 -21.32 29.33 -4.33
C THR A 2 -20.46 28.57 -3.30
N SER A 3 -20.91 28.50 -2.04
CA SER A 3 -20.24 27.69 -1.03
C SER A 3 -20.45 26.21 -1.36
N ASN A 4 -19.38 25.54 -1.77
CA ASN A 4 -19.37 24.08 -1.89
C ASN A 4 -19.41 23.49 -0.48
N LEU A 5 -20.61 23.16 -0.01
CA LEU A 5 -20.82 22.34 1.18
C LEU A 5 -20.19 20.96 0.95
N ASN A 6 -19.00 20.73 1.53
CA ASN A 6 -18.36 19.42 1.60
C ASN A 6 -19.28 18.45 2.35
N ARG A 7 -19.99 17.59 1.62
CA ARG A 7 -20.79 16.51 2.21
C ARG A 7 -19.85 15.48 2.83
N THR A 8 -19.59 15.63 4.12
CA THR A 8 -18.88 14.62 4.92
C THR A 8 -19.90 13.57 5.35
N ARG A 9 -19.74 12.31 4.94
CA ARG A 9 -20.54 11.22 5.51
C ARG A 9 -19.87 10.77 6.81
N LEU A 10 -20.63 10.80 7.89
CA LEU A 10 -20.24 10.21 9.16
C LEU A 10 -20.48 8.71 9.07
N PHE A 11 -19.42 7.92 9.13
CA PHE A 11 -19.54 6.47 9.27
C PHE A 11 -19.05 6.07 10.64
N THR A 12 -19.99 5.87 11.56
CA THR A 12 -19.71 5.09 12.76
C THR A 12 -19.72 3.64 12.33
N ALA A 13 -18.55 3.01 12.21
CA ALA A 13 -18.49 1.56 12.24
C ALA A 13 -18.87 1.14 13.66
N LEU A 14 -20.17 0.94 13.90
CA LEU A 14 -20.63 0.17 15.04
C LEU A 14 -20.17 -1.26 14.77
N GLY A 15 -19.00 -1.62 15.30
CA GLY A 15 -18.74 -3.01 15.60
C GLY A 15 -19.88 -3.44 16.50
N LEU A 16 -20.83 -4.20 15.97
CA LEU A 16 -21.66 -5.02 16.83
C LEU A 16 -20.64 -5.90 17.56
N ALA A 17 -20.48 -5.66 18.86
CA ALA A 17 -19.98 -6.71 19.73
C ALA A 17 -20.99 -7.84 19.59
N ALA A 18 -20.70 -8.82 18.74
CA ALA A 18 -21.37 -10.09 18.83
C ALA A 18 -20.97 -10.64 20.20
N LEU A 19 -21.86 -10.52 21.19
CA LEU A 19 -21.82 -11.34 22.39
C LEU A 19 -22.07 -12.77 21.94
N ALA A 20 -21.03 -13.44 21.44
CA ALA A 20 -21.04 -14.87 21.24
C ALA A 20 -20.81 -15.53 22.60
N SER A 21 -21.90 -15.72 23.34
CA SER A 21 -21.94 -16.66 24.45
C SER A 21 -21.93 -18.07 23.86
N SER A 22 -20.75 -18.64 23.65
CA SER A 22 -20.61 -20.08 23.43
C SER A 22 -19.45 -20.58 24.27
N SER A 23 -19.81 -21.10 25.45
CA SER A 23 -19.02 -22.08 26.17
C SER A 23 -18.73 -23.27 25.25
N LEU A 24 -17.46 -23.61 25.08
CA LEU A 24 -16.94 -24.98 25.12
C LEU A 24 -15.41 -24.93 25.00
N ALA A 25 -14.75 -25.25 26.12
CA ALA A 25 -13.40 -25.75 26.29
C ALA A 25 -12.25 -25.22 25.40
N GLY A 26 -11.36 -24.44 26.03
CA GLY A 26 -9.92 -24.59 25.82
C GLY A 26 -9.30 -23.80 24.67
N GLY A 27 -9.23 -22.48 24.82
CA GLY A 27 -8.47 -21.61 23.92
C GLY A 27 -9.01 -20.19 23.98
N GLY A 28 -8.76 -19.47 25.08
CA GLY A 28 -9.25 -18.12 25.25
C GLY A 28 -8.69 -17.19 24.19
N SER A 29 -9.46 -16.89 23.14
CA SER A 29 -9.20 -15.74 22.29
C SER A 29 -9.35 -14.49 23.17
N PRO A 30 -8.35 -13.59 23.22
CA PRO A 30 -8.51 -12.34 23.94
C PRO A 30 -9.74 -11.59 23.41
N LEU A 31 -10.61 -11.13 24.31
CA LEU A 31 -11.64 -10.15 24.03
C LEU A 31 -10.94 -8.85 23.59
N LEU A 32 -10.64 -8.75 22.29
CA LEU A 32 -10.15 -7.52 21.68
C LEU A 32 -11.34 -6.56 21.61
N SER A 33 -11.41 -5.66 22.60
CA SER A 33 -12.28 -4.50 22.54
C SER A 33 -11.79 -3.60 21.41
N TYR A 34 -12.37 -3.75 20.21
CA TYR A 34 -12.19 -2.78 19.14
C TYR A 34 -12.81 -1.46 19.61
N THR A 35 -11.95 -0.54 20.08
CA THR A 35 -12.33 0.84 20.32
C THR A 35 -13.00 1.36 19.04
N ARG A 36 -14.18 1.96 19.18
CA ARG A 36 -14.90 2.54 18.04
C ARG A 36 -14.00 3.58 17.38
N ILE A 37 -13.41 3.23 16.24
CA ILE A 37 -12.72 4.20 15.40
C ILE A 37 -13.77 4.96 14.61
N LEU A 38 -13.78 6.29 14.69
CA LEU A 38 -14.57 7.10 13.80
C LEU A 38 -13.69 7.58 12.66
N VAL A 39 -13.90 7.01 11.47
CA VAL A 39 -13.20 7.42 10.25
C VAL A 39 -14.14 8.21 9.37
N THR A 40 -13.76 9.44 9.04
CA THR A 40 -14.48 10.26 8.06
C THR A 40 -13.57 10.65 6.92
N TRP A 41 -14.14 10.83 5.73
CA TRP A 41 -13.42 11.16 4.51
C TRP A 41 -14.34 11.88 3.50
N ASN A 42 -13.74 12.51 2.47
CA ASN A 42 -14.51 13.21 1.44
C ASN A 42 -15.07 12.24 0.38
N THR A 43 -16.33 11.84 0.53
CA THR A 43 -16.99 10.88 -0.36
C THR A 43 -17.14 11.36 -1.81
N GLN A 44 -17.04 12.66 -2.07
CA GLN A 44 -17.07 13.19 -3.44
C GLN A 44 -15.85 12.75 -4.25
N LEU A 45 -14.74 12.42 -3.58
CA LEU A 45 -13.55 11.91 -4.23
C LEU A 45 -13.75 10.49 -4.76
N PHE A 46 -14.60 9.66 -4.17
CA PHE A 46 -14.86 8.30 -4.64
C PHE A 46 -16.33 7.95 -4.40
N PRO A 47 -17.28 8.50 -5.20
CA PRO A 47 -18.71 8.32 -4.96
C PRO A 47 -19.16 6.85 -5.03
N GLN A 48 -18.40 6.01 -5.73
CA GLN A 48 -18.61 4.56 -5.84
C GLN A 48 -18.00 3.74 -4.70
N ALA A 49 -17.31 4.37 -3.75
CA ALA A 49 -16.69 3.65 -2.64
C ALA A 49 -17.76 2.96 -1.79
N GLY A 50 -17.42 1.77 -1.30
CA GLY A 50 -18.26 1.01 -0.38
C GLY A 50 -18.32 1.66 1.02
N SER A 51 -18.93 0.92 1.95
CA SER A 51 -18.82 1.26 3.38
C SER A 51 -17.49 0.77 3.95
N LEU A 52 -17.00 1.44 4.99
CA LEU A 52 -15.92 0.92 5.82
C LEU A 52 -16.42 -0.35 6.54
N LYS A 53 -15.73 -1.46 6.37
CA LYS A 53 -16.09 -2.77 6.94
C LYS A 53 -15.02 -3.22 7.92
N LEU A 54 -15.43 -3.88 8.99
CA LEU A 54 -14.53 -4.69 9.81
C LEU A 54 -14.31 -6.01 9.06
N VAL A 55 -13.05 -6.34 8.81
CA VAL A 55 -12.62 -7.57 8.13
C VAL A 55 -11.89 -8.42 9.15
N ALA A 56 -12.31 -9.67 9.32
CA ALA A 56 -11.65 -10.61 10.23
C ALA A 56 -10.24 -10.94 9.72
N GLY A 57 -9.28 -11.02 10.64
CA GLY A 57 -7.95 -11.54 10.34
C GLY A 57 -8.01 -13.05 10.21
N GLU A 58 -7.91 -13.57 8.99
CA GLU A 58 -7.93 -15.01 8.73
C GLU A 58 -6.56 -15.47 8.28
N ALA A 59 -5.95 -16.39 9.03
CA ALA A 59 -4.75 -17.08 8.60
C ALA A 59 -5.12 -17.99 7.42
N ARG A 60 -4.47 -17.78 6.26
CA ARG A 60 -4.66 -18.64 5.09
C ARG A 60 -3.55 -19.68 5.05
N ARG A 61 -3.94 -20.94 4.87
CA ARG A 61 -3.01 -22.10 4.87
C ARG A 61 -2.03 -22.08 3.69
N GLU A 62 -2.37 -21.37 2.62
CA GLU A 62 -1.72 -21.48 1.29
C GLU A 62 -1.17 -20.15 0.74
N GLU A 63 -1.24 -19.06 1.50
CA GLU A 63 -0.88 -17.70 1.06
C GLU A 63 0.17 -17.09 2.03
N PRO A 64 0.84 -15.96 1.68
CA PRO A 64 2.21 -15.64 2.13
C PRO A 64 2.35 -15.51 3.65
N SER A 65 3.60 -15.41 4.13
CA SER A 65 3.98 -15.24 5.54
C SER A 65 3.31 -14.07 6.28
N PHE A 66 2.53 -13.24 5.58
CA PHE A 66 1.71 -12.16 6.12
C PHE A 66 0.21 -12.40 5.88
N PHE A 67 -0.55 -12.60 6.96
CA PHE A 67 -2.00 -12.44 7.03
C PHE A 67 -2.35 -11.22 7.91
N ALA A 68 -3.27 -10.37 7.46
CA ALA A 68 -3.64 -9.20 8.24
C ALA A 68 -4.34 -9.60 9.56
N PRO A 69 -4.14 -8.87 10.68
CA PRO A 69 -5.04 -8.95 11.83
C PRO A 69 -6.44 -8.47 11.43
N THR A 70 -7.42 -8.65 12.29
CA THR A 70 -8.73 -8.01 12.13
C THR A 70 -8.55 -6.50 12.00
N HIS A 71 -9.10 -5.92 10.93
CA HIS A 71 -8.82 -4.54 10.53
C HIS A 71 -10.04 -3.91 9.86
N PHE A 72 -9.99 -2.59 9.65
CA PHE A 72 -11.00 -1.91 8.86
C PHE A 72 -10.55 -1.80 7.41
N ARG A 73 -11.45 -2.08 6.47
CA ARG A 73 -11.22 -1.96 5.02
C ARG A 73 -12.29 -1.10 4.37
N LEU A 74 -11.85 -0.25 3.45
CA LEU A 74 -12.71 0.52 2.55
C LEU A 74 -12.28 0.26 1.11
N LEU A 75 -13.18 -0.33 0.31
CA LEU A 75 -13.02 -0.46 -1.13
C LEU A 75 -13.46 0.83 -1.82
N LEU A 76 -12.57 1.42 -2.64
CA LEU A 76 -12.83 2.67 -3.36
C LEU A 76 -13.41 2.44 -4.77
N GLN A 77 -13.54 1.19 -5.18
CA GLN A 77 -14.11 0.77 -6.46
C GLN A 77 -15.11 -0.36 -6.23
N ALA A 78 -16.15 -0.41 -7.08
CA ALA A 78 -17.20 -1.42 -7.00
C ALA A 78 -16.76 -2.79 -7.53
N ALA A 79 -15.75 -2.84 -8.40
CA ALA A 79 -15.19 -4.06 -8.97
C ALA A 79 -13.65 -3.98 -9.03
N PRO A 80 -12.94 -5.12 -8.97
CA PRO A 80 -11.50 -5.17 -9.21
C PRO A 80 -11.14 -4.58 -10.57
N SER A 81 -9.90 -4.09 -10.72
CA SER A 81 -9.38 -3.79 -12.05
C SER A 81 -9.29 -5.08 -12.87
N ALA A 82 -9.11 -4.96 -14.20
CA ALA A 82 -8.92 -6.12 -15.09
C ALA A 82 -7.76 -7.05 -14.67
N TYR A 83 -6.89 -6.60 -13.76
CA TYR A 83 -5.74 -7.32 -13.24
C TYR A 83 -5.89 -7.72 -11.77
N GLY A 84 -7.11 -7.68 -11.23
CA GLY A 84 -7.42 -8.14 -9.87
C GLY A 84 -6.88 -7.25 -8.74
N ILE A 85 -6.32 -6.07 -9.06
CA ILE A 85 -5.85 -5.14 -8.04
C ILE A 85 -7.03 -4.31 -7.57
N GLU A 86 -7.42 -4.53 -6.31
CA GLU A 86 -8.42 -3.72 -5.64
C GLU A 86 -7.80 -2.39 -5.19
N THR A 87 -8.55 -1.31 -5.41
CA THR A 87 -8.23 -0.02 -4.81
C THR A 87 -8.82 0.01 -3.41
N GLU A 88 -7.96 -0.16 -2.40
CA GLU A 88 -8.37 -0.35 -1.01
C GLU A 88 -7.57 0.47 -0.02
N LEU A 89 -8.30 1.00 0.97
CA LEU A 89 -7.76 1.61 2.18
C LEU A 89 -7.93 0.60 3.33
N ASN A 90 -6.84 0.21 3.96
CA ASN A 90 -6.84 -0.63 5.14
C ASN A 90 -6.32 0.15 6.36
N ILE A 91 -6.93 -0.10 7.52
CA ILE A 91 -6.59 0.52 8.81
C ILE A 91 -6.42 -0.60 9.82
N TYR A 92 -5.16 -0.87 10.19
CA TYR A 92 -4.77 -1.94 11.10
C TYR A 92 -4.56 -1.38 12.50
N PRO A 93 -5.13 -1.98 13.56
CA PRO A 93 -4.71 -1.71 14.92
C PRO A 93 -3.23 -2.08 15.06
N LEU A 94 -2.39 -1.10 15.39
CA LEU A 94 -0.94 -1.28 15.39
C LEU A 94 -0.49 -2.25 16.48
N ALA A 95 -1.17 -2.25 17.64
CA ALA A 95 -0.89 -3.16 18.73
C ALA A 95 -1.14 -4.63 18.32
N ASP A 96 -2.30 -4.92 17.74
CA ASP A 96 -2.67 -6.25 17.25
C ASP A 96 -1.69 -6.73 16.19
N LEU A 97 -1.36 -5.85 15.23
CA LEU A 97 -0.39 -6.14 14.18
C LEU A 97 0.99 -6.50 14.76
N LEU A 98 1.49 -5.74 15.74
CA LEU A 98 2.78 -6.00 16.38
C LEU A 98 2.76 -7.18 17.35
N HIS A 99 1.60 -7.55 17.87
CA HIS A 99 1.41 -8.75 18.69
C HIS A 99 1.44 -10.01 17.82
N GLN A 100 0.79 -9.95 16.66
CA GLN A 100 0.72 -11.05 15.71
C GLN A 100 2.09 -11.32 15.04
N TYR A 101 2.90 -10.29 14.82
CA TYR A 101 4.25 -10.38 14.24
C TYR A 101 5.31 -9.89 15.25
N PRO A 102 5.67 -10.72 16.24
CA PRO A 102 6.59 -10.32 17.31
C PRO A 102 8.04 -10.19 16.84
N GLU A 103 8.39 -10.72 15.67
CA GLU A 103 9.76 -10.78 15.14
C GLU A 103 10.39 -9.40 15.00
N THR A 104 11.72 -9.36 15.17
CA THR A 104 12.53 -8.14 15.11
C THR A 104 13.60 -8.20 14.03
N THR A 105 13.63 -9.27 13.22
CA THR A 105 14.63 -9.49 12.17
C THR A 105 14.45 -8.52 11.01
N ASP A 106 15.47 -8.43 10.15
CA ASP A 106 15.37 -7.65 8.92
C ASP A 106 14.20 -8.13 8.05
N GLY A 107 13.40 -7.19 7.57
CA GLY A 107 12.18 -7.46 6.79
C GLY A 107 10.92 -7.69 7.65
N SER A 108 11.04 -7.90 8.96
CA SER A 108 9.89 -8.11 9.86
C SER A 108 8.93 -6.91 9.87
N VAL A 109 7.65 -7.16 10.14
CA VAL A 109 6.61 -6.12 10.24
C VAL A 109 7.02 -5.00 11.21
N ARG A 110 7.61 -5.35 12.36
CA ARG A 110 8.13 -4.39 13.34
C ARG A 110 9.23 -3.52 12.76
N GLN A 111 10.20 -4.10 12.06
CA GLN A 111 11.27 -3.33 11.43
C GLN A 111 10.72 -2.42 10.32
N GLN A 112 9.75 -2.89 9.53
CA GLN A 112 9.09 -2.06 8.52
C GLN A 112 8.37 -0.86 9.15
N ILE A 113 7.65 -1.06 10.26
CA ILE A 113 7.00 0.03 11.01
C ILE A 113 8.03 1.01 11.56
N GLN A 114 9.17 0.55 12.07
CA GLN A 114 10.26 1.41 12.53
C GLN A 114 10.86 2.23 11.38
N LYS A 115 11.11 1.61 10.22
CA LYS A 115 11.54 2.30 9.00
C LYS A 115 10.53 3.36 8.58
N LEU A 116 9.23 3.06 8.67
CA LEU A 116 8.15 4.01 8.36
C LEU A 116 8.20 5.22 9.29
N ARG A 117 8.30 4.98 10.61
CA ARG A 117 8.43 6.06 11.61
C ARG A 117 9.63 6.95 11.32
N SER A 118 10.79 6.35 11.01
CA SER A 118 12.00 7.09 10.65
C SER A 118 11.81 7.92 9.38
N LEU A 119 11.18 7.36 8.33
CA LEU A 119 10.89 8.07 7.08
C LEU A 119 9.90 9.23 7.25
N ILE A 120 8.93 9.07 8.16
CA ILE A 120 7.98 10.13 8.52
C ILE A 120 8.70 11.25 9.28
N ALA A 121 9.52 10.89 10.27
CA ALA A 121 10.23 11.84 11.12
C ALA A 121 11.34 12.60 10.37
N LYS A 122 12.07 11.92 9.49
CA LYS A 122 13.16 12.47 8.69
C LYS A 122 12.93 12.16 7.20
N PRO A 123 12.26 13.05 6.46
CA PRO A 123 12.01 12.84 5.05
C PRO A 123 13.31 12.68 4.25
N ALA A 124 13.56 11.48 3.70
CA ALA A 124 14.69 11.21 2.81
C ALA A 124 14.25 11.13 1.33
N THR A 125 15.10 11.55 0.39
CA THR A 125 14.86 11.32 -1.04
C THR A 125 14.90 9.82 -1.35
N LEU A 126 13.93 9.28 -2.10
CA LEU A 126 13.90 7.84 -2.43
C LEU A 126 15.11 7.37 -3.24
N ASN A 127 15.77 8.30 -3.94
CA ASN A 127 16.98 8.05 -4.73
C ASN A 127 18.14 7.45 -3.91
N THR A 128 18.15 7.63 -2.58
CA THR A 128 19.27 7.22 -1.71
C THR A 128 18.93 6.12 -0.71
N ALA A 129 17.71 5.57 -0.75
CA ALA A 129 17.35 4.42 0.05
C ALA A 129 17.39 3.19 -0.87
N ASP A 130 17.92 2.07 -0.39
CA ASP A 130 17.64 0.78 -1.04
C ASP A 130 16.13 0.67 -1.18
N VAL A 131 15.64 0.82 -2.41
CA VAL A 131 14.21 0.89 -2.75
C VAL A 131 13.47 -0.37 -2.24
N PHE A 132 14.23 -1.45 -2.07
CA PHE A 132 13.88 -2.73 -1.46
C PHE A 132 13.60 -2.69 0.07
N HIS A 133 13.71 -1.54 0.72
CA HIS A 133 13.52 -1.37 2.16
C HIS A 133 12.50 -0.31 2.53
N LEU A 134 11.73 0.20 1.57
CA LEU A 134 10.56 0.99 1.95
C LEU A 134 9.62 0.10 2.77
N PRO A 135 9.05 0.62 3.86
CA PRO A 135 7.99 -0.07 4.56
C PRO A 135 6.95 -0.40 3.52
N ALA A 136 6.64 -1.67 3.41
CA ALA A 136 5.54 -2.14 2.61
C ALA A 136 5.04 -3.36 3.35
N VAL A 137 4.12 -3.11 4.28
CA VAL A 137 3.40 -4.19 4.97
C VAL A 137 2.46 -4.77 3.92
N GLU A 138 3.02 -5.62 3.06
CA GLU A 138 2.39 -6.06 1.82
C GLU A 138 1.67 -7.38 1.97
N VAL A 139 0.54 -7.44 1.28
CA VAL A 139 -0.32 -8.62 1.09
C VAL A 139 0.08 -9.35 -0.21
N VAL A 140 1.00 -8.81 -1.01
CA VAL A 140 1.41 -9.38 -2.29
C VAL A 140 2.70 -10.16 -2.09
N ASN A 141 2.75 -11.41 -2.57
CA ASN A 141 3.95 -12.24 -2.57
C ASN A 141 4.96 -11.74 -3.64
N SER A 142 5.40 -10.51 -3.55
CA SER A 142 6.29 -9.86 -4.52
C SER A 142 7.11 -8.78 -3.83
N SER A 143 8.24 -8.40 -4.42
CA SER A 143 9.03 -7.29 -3.89
C SER A 143 8.67 -5.98 -4.58
N LEU A 144 8.68 -4.87 -3.84
CA LEU A 144 8.68 -3.53 -4.42
C LEU A 144 9.99 -3.32 -5.20
N THR A 145 9.95 -3.49 -6.52
CA THR A 145 11.15 -3.51 -7.37
C THR A 145 11.63 -2.11 -7.73
N VAL A 146 10.70 -1.22 -8.07
CA VAL A 146 10.99 0.19 -8.37
C VAL A 146 9.99 1.06 -7.64
N ALA A 147 10.45 2.12 -6.99
CA ALA A 147 9.59 3.13 -6.37
C ALA A 147 10.14 4.54 -6.59
N SER A 148 9.24 5.49 -6.82
CA SER A 148 9.57 6.89 -7.04
C SER A 148 8.38 7.79 -6.67
N ALA A 149 8.43 9.08 -7.05
CA ALA A 149 7.37 10.06 -6.78
C ALA A 149 6.97 10.12 -5.29
N ARG A 150 7.97 10.10 -4.40
CA ARG A 150 7.73 10.22 -2.97
C ARG A 150 7.03 11.51 -2.63
N LYS A 151 6.08 11.44 -1.70
CA LYS A 151 5.50 12.62 -1.08
C LYS A 151 5.12 12.34 0.36
N SER A 152 5.50 13.22 1.27
CA SER A 152 4.98 13.19 2.64
C SER A 152 3.55 13.73 2.63
N LEU A 153 2.62 12.99 3.22
CA LEU A 153 1.23 13.41 3.42
C LEU A 153 0.97 13.47 4.93
N SER A 154 0.38 14.56 5.39
CA SER A 154 0.21 14.82 6.81
C SER A 154 -1.04 15.64 7.07
N THR A 155 -1.77 15.25 8.11
CA THR A 155 -2.95 15.97 8.63
C THR A 155 -2.84 16.10 10.15
N ALA A 156 -3.87 16.64 10.78
CA ALA A 156 -4.02 16.64 12.24
C ALA A 156 -4.28 15.23 12.82
N SER A 157 -4.73 14.28 12.01
CA SER A 157 -5.07 12.92 12.46
C SER A 157 -4.07 11.85 12.02
N LEU A 158 -3.25 12.10 10.99
CA LEU A 158 -2.28 11.13 10.50
C LEU A 158 -1.01 11.78 9.92
N SER A 159 0.02 10.96 9.75
CA SER A 159 1.22 11.31 8.97
C SER A 159 1.77 10.08 8.28
N GLY A 160 2.21 10.21 7.03
CA GLY A 160 2.71 9.10 6.25
C GLY A 160 3.47 9.52 5.01
N VAL A 161 3.83 8.53 4.21
CA VAL A 161 4.53 8.68 2.94
C VAL A 161 3.74 7.99 1.84
N ARG A 162 3.68 8.66 0.70
CA ARG A 162 3.16 8.13 -0.56
C ARG A 162 4.29 7.93 -1.53
N TYR A 163 4.19 6.91 -2.38
CA TYR A 163 5.04 6.69 -3.53
C TYR A 163 4.26 5.99 -4.65
N LEU A 164 4.83 6.02 -5.86
CA LEU A 164 4.40 5.17 -6.96
C LEU A 164 5.42 4.06 -7.12
N GLY A 165 4.99 2.81 -7.34
CA GLY A 165 5.93 1.71 -7.49
C GLY A 165 5.40 0.53 -8.27
N THR A 166 6.31 -0.38 -8.62
CA THR A 166 6.02 -1.63 -9.33
C THR A 166 6.45 -2.83 -8.49
N PHE A 167 5.73 -3.93 -8.66
CA PHE A 167 5.94 -5.19 -7.96
C PHE A 167 6.36 -6.26 -8.93
N SER A 168 7.45 -6.98 -8.63
CA SER A 168 7.83 -8.17 -9.38
C SER A 168 8.60 -9.16 -8.52
N GLN A 169 8.60 -10.40 -8.98
CA GLN A 169 9.47 -11.49 -8.52
C GLN A 169 10.69 -11.69 -9.43
N ASP A 170 10.72 -11.02 -10.58
CA ASP A 170 11.76 -11.13 -11.59
C ASP A 170 12.19 -9.76 -12.15
N VAL A 171 13.10 -9.78 -13.12
CA VAL A 171 13.65 -8.59 -13.78
C VAL A 171 13.06 -8.43 -15.19
N SER A 172 11.74 -8.52 -15.29
CA SER A 172 10.99 -8.24 -16.51
C SER A 172 10.60 -6.77 -16.64
N ARG A 173 10.29 -6.33 -17.87
CA ARG A 173 9.69 -5.02 -18.13
C ARG A 173 8.30 -4.94 -17.51
N PHE A 174 8.01 -3.81 -16.88
CA PHE A 174 6.72 -3.49 -16.28
C PHE A 174 5.76 -2.90 -17.31
N ALA A 175 4.53 -3.40 -17.34
CA ALA A 175 3.42 -2.76 -18.00
C ALA A 175 2.91 -1.56 -17.17
N ASN A 176 2.21 -0.64 -17.82
CA ASN A 176 1.53 0.47 -17.14
C ASN A 176 0.53 0.01 -16.07
N THR A 177 0.00 -1.20 -16.19
CA THR A 177 -0.93 -1.82 -15.23
C THR A 177 -0.26 -2.40 -14.00
N ASP A 178 1.07 -2.55 -14.02
CA ASP A 178 1.84 -3.09 -12.90
C ASP A 178 2.20 -1.98 -11.88
N VAL A 179 1.95 -0.72 -12.22
CA VAL A 179 2.22 0.42 -11.35
C VAL A 179 1.10 0.62 -10.34
N ARG A 180 1.48 0.81 -9.09
CA ARG A 180 0.58 1.08 -7.97
C ARG A 180 0.86 2.42 -7.32
N TYR A 181 -0.20 3.06 -6.89
CA TYR A 181 -0.15 4.08 -5.85
C TYR A 181 -0.10 3.38 -4.49
N LEU A 182 0.87 3.77 -3.67
CA LEU A 182 1.08 3.21 -2.35
C LEU A 182 1.19 4.36 -1.36
N PHE A 183 0.31 4.38 -0.35
CA PHE A 183 0.47 5.22 0.82
C PHE A 183 0.55 4.36 2.06
N GLN A 184 1.49 4.69 2.95
CA GLN A 184 1.60 4.11 4.27
C GLN A 184 1.82 5.23 5.29
N GLY A 185 1.05 5.19 6.37
CA GLY A 185 1.13 6.19 7.43
C GLY A 185 0.66 5.65 8.75
N LEU A 186 0.87 6.47 9.78
CA LEU A 186 0.42 6.21 11.13
C LEU A 186 -0.59 7.29 11.54
N SER A 187 -1.58 6.90 12.33
CA SER A 187 -2.40 7.88 13.05
C SER A 187 -1.52 8.66 14.04
N ARG A 188 -1.93 9.89 14.37
CA ARG A 188 -1.14 10.78 15.24
C ARG A 188 -1.03 10.29 16.69
N ASP A 189 -2.04 9.56 17.16
CA ASP A 189 -2.01 8.84 18.43
C ASP A 189 -1.13 7.58 18.40
N GLY A 190 -0.60 7.19 17.23
CA GLY A 190 0.22 6.01 17.04
C GLY A 190 -0.52 4.68 17.15
N GLN A 191 -1.85 4.68 17.23
CA GLN A 191 -2.65 3.47 17.43
C GLN A 191 -2.91 2.66 16.15
N TYR A 192 -2.83 3.28 14.98
CA TYR A 192 -3.20 2.65 13.72
C TYR A 192 -2.10 2.77 12.66
N LEU A 193 -1.92 1.69 11.89
CA LEU A 193 -1.27 1.71 10.58
C LEU A 193 -2.33 1.88 9.50
N ILE A 194 -2.14 2.87 8.63
CA ILE A 194 -3.02 3.16 7.52
C ILE A 194 -2.27 2.85 6.23
N THR A 195 -2.88 2.04 5.37
CA THR A 195 -2.33 1.71 4.04
C THR A 195 -3.37 1.98 2.98
N LEU A 196 -2.98 2.62 1.87
CA LEU A 196 -3.81 2.74 0.67
C LEU A 196 -3.04 2.17 -0.51
N ASN A 197 -3.60 1.15 -1.14
CA ASN A 197 -3.09 0.54 -2.36
C ASN A 197 -4.10 0.80 -3.49
N ALA A 198 -3.64 1.36 -4.59
CA ALA A 198 -4.48 1.59 -5.76
C ALA A 198 -3.74 1.24 -7.04
N SER A 199 -4.46 0.68 -8.01
CA SER A 199 -3.95 0.62 -9.38
C SER A 199 -3.74 2.04 -9.90
N PHE A 200 -2.65 2.26 -10.66
CA PHE A 200 -2.39 3.56 -11.27
C PHE A 200 -2.00 3.39 -12.73
N ALA A 201 -2.94 3.59 -13.65
CA ALA A 201 -2.70 3.43 -15.09
C ALA A 201 -2.24 4.74 -15.78
N GLY A 202 -2.29 5.89 -15.09
CA GLY A 202 -1.93 7.20 -15.64
C GLY A 202 -0.42 7.44 -15.84
N ASN A 203 0.39 6.40 -15.94
CA ASN A 203 1.84 6.46 -16.16
C ASN A 203 2.18 6.29 -17.65
N LYS A 204 3.45 6.55 -18.01
CA LYS A 204 3.94 6.44 -19.40
C LYS A 204 4.65 5.12 -19.73
N LEU A 205 4.51 4.09 -18.89
CA LEU A 205 5.06 2.78 -19.23
C LEU A 205 4.29 2.15 -20.41
N PRO A 206 4.88 1.18 -21.13
CA PRO A 206 4.20 0.47 -22.19
C PRO A 206 2.93 -0.22 -21.71
N SER A 207 1.94 -0.40 -22.58
CA SER A 207 0.81 -1.29 -22.29
C SER A 207 1.28 -2.75 -22.23
N ARG A 208 0.53 -3.60 -21.53
CA ARG A 208 0.77 -5.05 -21.54
C ARG A 208 0.79 -5.64 -22.95
N SER A 209 -0.14 -5.24 -23.81
CA SER A 209 -0.16 -5.65 -25.22
C SER A 209 1.07 -5.23 -26.02
N ALA A 210 1.65 -4.07 -25.71
CA ALA A 210 2.90 -3.64 -26.35
C ALA A 210 4.08 -4.50 -25.91
N LEU A 211 4.14 -4.90 -24.63
CA LEU A 211 5.17 -5.80 -24.12
C LEU A 211 5.03 -7.22 -24.66
N GLU A 212 3.80 -7.72 -24.84
CA GLU A 212 3.56 -9.03 -25.50
C GLU A 212 4.13 -9.06 -26.93
N ALA A 213 4.03 -7.96 -27.66
CA ALA A 213 4.59 -7.84 -29.00
C ALA A 213 6.12 -7.65 -29.03
N GLN A 214 6.69 -7.00 -28.01
CA GLN A 214 8.12 -6.60 -27.98
C GLN A 214 9.00 -7.51 -27.13
N GLY A 215 8.42 -8.35 -26.29
CA GLY A 215 9.09 -9.13 -25.26
C GLY A 215 9.16 -8.40 -23.91
N TYR A 216 9.19 -9.21 -22.85
CA TYR A 216 9.31 -8.75 -21.46
C TYR A 216 10.77 -8.62 -20.99
N ASP A 217 11.73 -9.15 -21.75
CA ASP A 217 13.13 -9.10 -21.34
C ASP A 217 13.67 -7.66 -21.32
N VAL A 218 14.29 -7.28 -20.20
CA VAL A 218 15.03 -6.02 -20.11
C VAL A 218 16.31 -6.07 -20.95
N ALA A 219 16.98 -7.22 -20.96
CA ALA A 219 18.18 -7.50 -21.74
C ALA A 219 18.30 -9.02 -22.01
N PRO A 220 19.09 -9.44 -23.02
CA PRO A 220 19.39 -10.86 -23.23
C PRO A 220 20.01 -11.49 -21.97
N GLN A 221 19.58 -12.71 -21.65
CA GLN A 221 20.10 -13.47 -20.52
C GLN A 221 21.63 -13.68 -20.66
N PRO A 222 22.39 -13.65 -19.55
CA PRO A 222 23.82 -13.81 -19.60
C PRO A 222 24.22 -15.24 -19.98
N ASN A 223 25.18 -15.40 -20.91
CA ASN A 223 25.67 -16.72 -21.37
C ASN A 223 26.77 -17.28 -20.46
N GLY A 224 26.73 -16.98 -19.16
CA GLY A 224 27.68 -17.48 -18.15
C GLY A 224 29.05 -16.77 -18.11
N THR A 225 29.32 -15.79 -18.98
CA THR A 225 30.54 -14.99 -18.90
C THR A 225 30.37 -13.79 -17.97
N ALA A 226 31.46 -13.38 -17.30
CA ALA A 226 31.45 -12.19 -16.44
C ALA A 226 31.12 -10.90 -17.23
N ALA A 227 31.54 -10.81 -18.49
CA ALA A 227 31.24 -9.66 -19.36
C ALA A 227 29.76 -9.58 -19.72
N ASP A 228 29.11 -10.73 -19.99
CA ASP A 228 27.68 -10.78 -20.26
C ASP A 228 26.86 -10.43 -19.00
N GLN A 229 27.26 -10.96 -17.84
CA GLN A 229 26.65 -10.63 -16.55
C GLN A 229 26.71 -9.12 -16.28
N ALA A 230 27.89 -8.51 -16.41
CA ALA A 230 28.06 -7.07 -16.21
C ALA A 230 27.29 -6.22 -17.24
N ARG A 231 27.06 -6.73 -18.46
CA ARG A 231 26.20 -6.07 -19.44
C ARG A 231 24.73 -6.15 -19.02
N TYR A 232 24.27 -7.33 -18.61
CA TYR A 232 22.91 -7.55 -18.12
C TYR A 232 22.59 -6.64 -16.92
N GLU A 233 23.44 -6.64 -15.89
CA GLU A 233 23.26 -5.81 -14.70
C GLU A 233 23.20 -4.31 -15.01
N ARG A 234 24.04 -3.82 -15.93
CA ARG A 234 24.00 -2.42 -16.38
C ARG A 234 22.68 -2.09 -17.08
N ALA A 235 22.19 -2.99 -17.94
CA ALA A 235 20.92 -2.79 -18.64
C ALA A 235 19.74 -2.78 -17.67
N VAL A 236 19.71 -3.71 -16.71
CA VAL A 236 18.72 -3.77 -15.63
C VAL A 236 18.72 -2.49 -14.81
N LYS A 237 19.89 -2.04 -14.37
CA LYS A 237 20.04 -0.80 -13.60
C LYS A 237 19.54 0.41 -14.40
N ALA A 238 19.91 0.54 -15.67
CA ALA A 238 19.46 1.62 -16.53
C ALA A 238 17.94 1.60 -16.72
N TYR A 239 17.35 0.43 -16.92
CA TYR A 239 15.90 0.26 -17.02
C TYR A 239 15.16 0.67 -15.75
N PHE A 240 15.64 0.25 -14.57
CA PHE A 240 15.04 0.66 -13.29
C PHE A 240 15.16 2.16 -13.04
N GLN A 241 16.29 2.78 -13.41
CA GLN A 241 16.45 4.25 -13.34
C GLN A 241 15.46 4.97 -14.26
N GLN A 242 15.29 4.49 -15.50
CA GLN A 242 14.31 5.03 -16.44
C GLN A 242 12.88 4.89 -15.91
N THR A 243 12.51 3.71 -15.40
CA THR A 243 11.21 3.47 -14.78
C THR A 243 10.99 4.41 -13.59
N ALA A 244 11.99 4.57 -12.71
CA ALA A 244 11.88 5.49 -11.58
C ALA A 244 11.67 6.95 -12.02
N GLN A 245 12.31 7.38 -13.11
CA GLN A 245 12.09 8.71 -13.70
C GLN A 245 10.66 8.87 -14.23
N ILE A 246 10.15 7.89 -14.99
CA ILE A 246 8.76 7.88 -15.48
C ILE A 246 7.76 7.97 -14.32
N LEU A 247 7.97 7.18 -13.27
CA LEU A 247 7.14 7.22 -12.07
C LEU A 247 7.24 8.58 -11.36
N SER A 248 8.43 9.16 -11.26
CA SER A 248 8.65 10.50 -10.67
C SER A 248 7.78 11.56 -11.36
N GLU A 249 7.84 11.63 -12.69
CA GLU A 249 7.06 12.57 -13.50
C GLU A 249 5.54 12.35 -13.34
N SER A 250 5.13 11.09 -13.19
CA SER A 250 3.73 10.71 -13.02
C SER A 250 3.18 11.08 -11.62
N GLY A 251 4.04 11.46 -10.67
CA GLY A 251 3.67 11.77 -9.29
C GLY A 251 2.72 12.95 -9.09
N THR A 252 2.48 13.74 -10.15
CA THR A 252 1.56 14.89 -10.18
C THR A 252 0.30 14.67 -11.02
N ALA A 253 0.14 13.46 -11.58
CA ALA A 253 -1.03 13.10 -12.39
C ALA A 253 -2.34 13.37 -11.61
N PRO A 254 -3.44 13.77 -12.29
CA PRO A 254 -4.71 14.07 -11.63
C PRO A 254 -5.23 12.93 -10.74
N GLU A 255 -5.09 11.68 -11.19
CA GLU A 255 -5.47 10.48 -10.41
C GLU A 255 -4.70 10.36 -9.10
N VAL A 256 -3.37 10.57 -9.14
CA VAL A 256 -2.51 10.58 -7.96
C VAL A 256 -2.89 11.71 -7.00
N ARG A 257 -3.21 12.90 -7.52
CA ARG A 257 -3.68 14.03 -6.71
C ARG A 257 -5.02 13.74 -6.04
N ARG A 258 -5.93 13.05 -6.72
CA ARG A 258 -7.22 12.63 -6.17
C ARG A 258 -7.05 11.63 -5.02
N LEU A 259 -6.12 10.68 -5.15
CA LEU A 259 -5.76 9.74 -4.08
C LEU A 259 -5.06 10.45 -2.89
N ASP A 260 -4.14 11.38 -3.17
CA ASP A 260 -3.53 12.23 -2.13
C ASP A 260 -4.63 13.02 -1.37
N GLN A 261 -5.60 13.59 -2.07
CA GLN A 261 -6.72 14.31 -1.45
C GLN A 261 -7.60 13.40 -0.58
N LEU A 262 -7.77 12.14 -0.96
CA LEU A 262 -8.48 11.17 -0.13
C LEU A 262 -7.75 10.98 1.19
N VAL A 263 -6.44 10.68 1.14
CA VAL A 263 -5.61 10.51 2.33
C VAL A 263 -5.65 11.76 3.21
N LEU A 264 -5.53 12.94 2.61
CA LEU A 264 -5.58 14.22 3.32
C LEU A 264 -6.97 14.54 3.90
N SER A 265 -8.03 13.89 3.41
CA SER A 265 -9.39 14.05 3.93
C SER A 265 -9.69 13.13 5.11
N LEU A 266 -8.85 12.13 5.39
CA LEU A 266 -9.04 11.18 6.48
C LEU A 266 -8.94 11.89 7.83
N LYS A 267 -9.96 11.68 8.66
CA LYS A 267 -9.97 12.08 10.07
C LYS A 267 -10.24 10.87 10.94
N PHE A 268 -9.51 10.82 12.05
CA PHE A 268 -9.59 9.78 13.08
C PHE A 268 -9.97 10.46 14.38
N ASN A 269 -11.10 10.05 14.96
CA ASN A 269 -11.59 10.49 16.27
C ASN A 269 -11.98 9.28 17.11
#